data_AF-A0A0B7BEZ6-F1
#
_entry.id   AF-A0A0B7BEZ6-F1
#
_cell.length_a   1.000
_cell.length_b   1.000
_cell.length_c   1.000
_cell.angle_alpha   90.00
_cell.angle_beta   90.00
_cell.angle_gamma   90.00
#
_symmetry.space_group_name_H-M   'P 1'
#
loop_
_entity.id
_entity.type
_entity.pdbx_description
1 polymer ?
#
loop_
_entity_poly.entity_id
_entity_poly.type
_entity_poly.pdbx_seq_one_letter_code
_entity_poly.pdbx_strand_id
1 'polypeptide(L)'
;MEAMVVTKSLEWLQTYTFTKQNYAHACILSDSLSMIRKVEAGSVRRQWTESLQASTICRITFIFVPAHVGVVSNERAGRLASSAITSEDQPI
;
A
#
# COMPACT_ATOMS: atom_id res chain seq x y z
N MET A 1 -9.49 4.53 4.55
CA MET A 1 -8.67 4.73 3.34
C MET A 1 -7.31 4.01 3.43
N GLU A 2 -6.44 4.34 4.38
CA GLU A 2 -5.03 3.88 4.39
C GLU A 2 -4.85 2.35 4.38
N ALA A 3 -5.55 1.62 5.25
CA ALA A 3 -5.46 0.17 5.29
C ALA A 3 -5.99 -0.51 3.99
N MET A 4 -6.92 0.14 3.30
CA MET A 4 -7.43 -0.33 2.00
C MET A 4 -6.37 -0.14 0.90
N VAL A 5 -5.63 0.96 0.93
CA VAL A 5 -4.51 1.20 0.01
C VAL A 5 -3.46 0.10 0.18
N VAL A 6 -3.08 -0.21 1.43
CA VAL A 6 -2.13 -1.31 1.70
C VAL A 6 -2.68 -2.65 1.21
N THR A 7 -3.95 -2.98 1.47
CA THR A 7 -4.58 -4.20 0.92
C THR A 7 -4.42 -4.29 -0.59
N LYS A 8 -4.76 -3.22 -1.32
CA LYS A 8 -4.67 -3.18 -2.78
C LYS A 8 -3.24 -3.27 -3.30
N SER A 9 -2.28 -2.66 -2.60
CA SER A 9 -0.86 -2.79 -2.93
C SER A 9 -0.37 -4.24 -2.79
N LEU A 10 -0.80 -4.96 -1.75
CA LEU A 10 -0.41 -6.35 -1.51
C LEU A 10 -1.06 -7.31 -2.52
N GLU A 11 -2.34 -7.13 -2.85
CA GLU A 11 -3.03 -7.88 -3.92
C GLU A 11 -2.33 -7.71 -5.27
N TRP A 12 -1.90 -6.47 -5.57
CA TRP A 12 -1.15 -6.17 -6.78
C TRP A 12 0.23 -6.84 -6.77
N LEU A 13 0.96 -6.78 -5.65
CA LEU A 13 2.26 -7.45 -5.50
C LEU A 13 2.15 -8.97 -5.65
N GLN A 14 1.12 -9.58 -5.06
CA GLN A 14 0.82 -11.01 -5.23
C GLN A 14 0.61 -11.35 -6.71
N THR A 15 -0.20 -10.56 -7.42
CA THR A 15 -0.46 -10.79 -8.85
C THR A 15 0.78 -10.59 -9.70
N TYR A 16 1.60 -9.57 -9.39
CA TYR A 16 2.83 -9.26 -10.12
C TYR A 16 3.89 -10.35 -9.92
N THR A 17 4.02 -10.85 -8.70
CA THR A 17 4.95 -11.94 -8.38
C THR A 17 4.55 -13.27 -9.01
N PHE A 18 3.23 -13.53 -9.11
CA PHE A 18 2.72 -14.72 -9.79
C PHE A 18 2.94 -14.71 -11.31
N THR A 19 2.94 -13.53 -11.95
CA THR A 19 2.85 -13.43 -13.43
C THR A 19 4.10 -12.90 -14.13
N LYS A 20 4.97 -12.15 -13.45
CA LYS A 20 6.04 -11.40 -14.14
C LYS A 20 7.45 -11.58 -13.58
N GLN A 21 7.63 -11.60 -12.25
CA GLN A 21 8.97 -11.60 -11.65
C GLN A 21 8.96 -12.08 -10.20
N ASN A 22 9.99 -12.84 -9.82
CA ASN A 22 10.09 -13.42 -8.48
C ASN A 22 10.81 -12.47 -7.51
N TYR A 23 10.12 -11.39 -7.10
CA TYR A 23 10.67 -10.46 -6.11
C TYR A 23 10.57 -11.04 -4.70
N ALA A 24 11.68 -11.02 -3.96
CA ALA A 24 11.71 -11.45 -2.56
C ALA A 24 11.36 -10.30 -1.59
N HIS A 25 11.65 -9.05 -1.95
CA HIS A 25 11.48 -7.89 -1.08
C HIS A 25 10.67 -6.78 -1.77
N ALA A 26 9.81 -6.10 -1.01
CA ALA A 26 9.08 -4.91 -1.46
C ALA A 26 9.24 -3.75 -0.48
N CYS A 27 9.15 -2.53 -1.01
CA CYS A 27 9.13 -1.29 -0.24
C CYS A 27 7.81 -0.56 -0.48
N ILE A 28 7.13 -0.15 0.59
CA ILE A 28 5.90 0.63 0.55
C ILE A 28 6.20 2.01 1.15
N LEU A 29 6.06 3.06 0.34
CA LEU A 29 6.18 4.44 0.80
C LEU A 29 4.81 4.91 1.27
N SER A 30 4.76 5.58 2.42
CA SER A 30 3.52 6.16 2.94
C SER A 30 3.79 7.44 3.74
N ASP A 31 2.88 8.41 3.61
CA ASP A 31 2.80 9.61 4.44
C ASP A 31 1.97 9.42 5.71
N SER A 32 1.43 8.23 5.94
CA SER A 32 0.71 7.90 7.17
C SER A 32 1.60 7.21 8.18
N LEU A 33 2.14 8.01 9.11
CA LEU A 33 2.85 7.48 10.27
C LEU A 33 1.95 6.61 11.16
N SER A 34 0.65 6.91 11.21
CA SER A 34 -0.31 6.15 12.02
C SER A 34 -0.52 4.74 11.48
N MET A 35 -0.53 4.57 10.15
CA MET A 35 -0.59 3.27 9.49
C MET A 35 0.67 2.47 9.76
N ILE A 36 1.86 3.07 9.57
CA ILE A 36 3.15 2.41 9.79
C ILE A 36 3.23 1.89 11.24
N ARG A 37 2.89 2.73 12.23
CA ARG A 37 2.88 2.32 13.64
C ARG A 37 1.93 1.17 13.94
N LYS A 38 0.78 1.09 13.26
CA LYS A 38 -0.15 -0.05 13.40
C LYS A 38 0.47 -1.33 12.86
N VAL A 39 1.15 -1.26 11.72
CA VAL A 39 1.87 -2.41 11.16
C VAL A 39 3.00 -2.85 12.08
N GLU A 40 3.80 -1.91 12.58
CA GLU A 40 4.88 -2.18 13.55
C GLU A 40 4.36 -2.83 14.83
N ALA A 41 3.20 -2.39 15.32
CA ALA A 41 2.52 -2.98 16.47
C ALA A 41 1.85 -4.34 16.18
N GLY A 42 2.04 -4.92 14.99
CA GLY A 42 1.47 -6.20 14.60
C GLY A 42 -0.03 -6.15 14.30
N SER A 43 -0.63 -4.96 14.15
CA SER A 43 -2.03 -4.81 13.71
C SER A 43 -2.15 -5.04 12.20
N VAL A 44 -1.87 -6.27 11.78
CA VAL A 44 -1.97 -6.73 10.40
C VAL A 44 -3.34 -7.38 10.14
N ARG A 45 -3.89 -7.12 8.95
CA ARG A 45 -5.14 -7.75 8.52
C ARG A 45 -4.86 -9.16 8.01
N ARG A 46 -5.79 -10.09 8.26
CA ARG A 46 -5.70 -11.48 7.76
C ARG A 46 -5.44 -11.54 6.25
N GLN A 47 -6.14 -10.71 5.49
CA GLN A 47 -6.00 -10.58 4.03
C GLN A 47 -4.56 -10.27 3.60
N TRP A 48 -3.83 -9.47 4.37
CA TRP A 48 -2.45 -9.12 4.05
C TRP A 48 -1.53 -10.32 4.19
N THR A 49 -1.72 -11.10 5.25
CA THR A 49 -0.99 -12.35 5.46
C THR A 49 -1.30 -13.36 4.37
N GLU A 50 -2.57 -13.51 3.98
CA GLU A 50 -3.00 -14.39 2.89
C GLU A 50 -2.34 -14.00 1.55
N SER A 51 -2.37 -12.71 1.19
CA SER A 51 -1.71 -12.22 -0.04
C SER A 51 -0.20 -12.42 -0.01
N LEU A 52 0.44 -12.23 1.15
CA LEU A 52 1.88 -12.43 1.29
C LEU A 52 2.28 -13.91 1.20
N GLN A 53 1.52 -14.80 1.85
CA GLN A 53 1.74 -16.25 1.78
C GLN A 53 1.57 -16.79 0.35
N ALA A 54 0.66 -16.20 -0.42
CA ALA A 54 0.45 -16.54 -1.82
C ALA A 54 1.42 -15.84 -2.78
N SER A 55 2.34 -15.02 -2.26
CA SER A 55 3.40 -14.33 -3.02
C SER A 55 4.77 -14.91 -2.69
N THR A 56 5.79 -14.50 -3.43
CA THR A 56 7.19 -14.80 -3.10
C THR A 56 7.89 -13.72 -2.27
N ILE A 57 7.13 -12.72 -1.81
CA ILE A 57 7.63 -11.65 -0.96
C ILE A 57 7.86 -12.17 0.46
N CYS A 58 9.13 -12.20 0.87
CA CYS A 58 9.55 -12.57 2.22
C CYS A 58 9.68 -11.36 3.16
N ARG A 59 9.79 -10.14 2.61
CA ARG A 59 9.96 -8.92 3.42
C ARG A 59 9.30 -7.72 2.78
N ILE A 60 8.56 -6.97 3.60
CA ILE A 60 8.07 -5.64 3.25
C ILE A 60 8.72 -4.61 4.17
N THR A 61 9.27 -3.56 3.57
CA THR A 61 9.78 -2.40 4.30
C THR A 61 8.83 -1.23 4.11
N PHE A 62 8.28 -0.70 5.20
CA PHE A 62 7.50 0.53 5.17
C PHE A 62 8.43 1.73 5.38
N ILE A 63 8.33 2.72 4.50
CA ILE A 63 9.14 3.93 4.55
C ILE A 63 8.20 5.12 4.74
N PHE A 64 8.36 5.84 5.84
CA PHE A 64 7.65 7.08 6.07
C PHE A 64 8.21 8.19 5.19
N VAL A 65 7.34 8.88 4.46
CA VAL A 65 7.68 10.06 3.66
C VAL A 65 6.66 11.15 3.99
N PRO A 66 7.07 12.32 4.52
CA PRO A 66 6.12 13.39 4.78
C PRO A 66 5.35 13.80 3.52
N ALA A 67 4.08 14.16 3.67
CA ALA A 67 3.29 14.67 2.55
C ALA A 67 3.88 16.00 2.02
N HIS A 68 3.75 16.22 0.72
CA HIS A 68 4.09 17.49 0.06
C HIS A 68 5.56 17.95 0.15
N VAL A 69 6.50 17.02 0.27
CA VAL A 69 7.95 17.32 0.29
C VAL A 69 8.65 17.08 -1.06
N GLY A 70 7.92 16.99 -2.16
CA GLY A 70 8.50 16.83 -3.50
C GLY A 70 8.75 15.38 -3.94
N VAL A 71 8.34 14.38 -3.15
CA VAL A 71 8.39 12.97 -3.59
C VAL A 71 7.27 12.70 -4.58
N VAL A 72 7.59 12.79 -5.87
CA VAL A 72 6.65 12.74 -7.00
C VAL A 72 5.64 11.59 -6.91
N SER A 73 6.09 10.39 -6.53
CA SER A 73 5.23 9.21 -6.39
C SER A 73 4.25 9.32 -5.23
N ASN A 74 4.71 9.85 -4.09
CA ASN A 74 3.87 10.09 -2.92
C ASN A 74 2.81 11.16 -3.20
N GLU A 75 3.22 12.27 -3.83
CA GLU A 75 2.28 13.32 -4.23
C GLU A 75 1.27 12.84 -5.27
N ARG A 76 1.69 12.00 -6.21
CA ARG A 76 0.78 11.36 -7.16
C ARG A 76 -0.20 10.45 -6.44
N ALA A 77 0.24 9.64 -5.48
CA ALA A 77 -0.63 8.79 -4.68
C ALA A 77 -1.66 9.62 -3.90
N GLY A 78 -1.24 10.73 -3.29
CA GLY A 78 -2.12 11.69 -2.63
C GLY A 78 -3.19 12.26 -3.57
N ARG A 79 -2.78 12.74 -4.76
CA ARG A 79 -3.73 13.24 -5.78
C ARG A 79 -4.73 12.18 -6.23
N LEU A 80 -4.26 10.95 -6.47
CA LEU A 80 -5.13 9.84 -6.88
C LEU A 80 -6.14 9.48 -5.77
N ALA A 81 -5.69 9.48 -4.52
CA ALA A 81 -6.56 9.25 -3.37
C ALA A 81 -7.61 10.36 -3.23
N SER A 82 -7.22 11.63 -3.38
CA SER A 82 -8.15 12.76 -3.36
C SER A 82 -9.18 12.68 -4.50
N SER A 83 -8.75 12.32 -5.72
CA SER A 83 -9.67 12.18 -6.85
C SER A 83 -10.65 11.02 -6.70
N ALA A 84 -10.22 9.92 -6.06
CA ALA A 84 -11.08 8.76 -5.82
C ALA A 84 -12.20 9.09 -4.82
N ILE A 85 -11.91 9.92 -3.83
CA ILE A 85 -12.93 10.42 -2.88
C ILE A 85 -13.99 11.24 -3.62
N THR A 86 -13.58 12.12 -4.52
CA THR A 86 -14.52 12.98 -5.27
C THR A 86 -15.38 12.23 -6.29
N SER A 87 -14.97 11.05 -6.75
CA SER A 87 -15.74 10.24 -7.70
C SER A 87 -16.84 9.38 -7.06
N GLU A 88 -16.79 9.14 -5.74
CA GLU A 88 -17.82 8.35 -5.03
C GLU A 88 -19.05 9.19 -4.64
N ASP A 89 -18.97 10.53 -4.76
CA ASP A 89 -20.02 11.49 -4.36
C ASP A 89 -20.94 11.96 -5.52
N GLN A 90 -20.90 11.32 -6.70
CA GLN A 90 -21.89 11.62 -7.75
C GLN A 90 -23.17 10.77 -7.54
N PRO A 91 -24.33 11.37 -7.21
CA PRO A 91 -25.59 10.66 -7.18
C PRO A 91 -25.99 10.26 -8.60
N ILE A 92 -26.40 8.99 -8.75
CA ILE A 92 -27.06 8.45 -9.94
C ILE A 92 -28.44 9.08 -10.10
#